data_AF-A0A813JSW8-F1
#
_entry.id   AF-A0A813JSW8-F1
#
_cell.length_a   1.000
_cell.length_b   1.000
_cell.length_c   1.000
_cell.angle_alpha   90.00
_cell.angle_beta   90.00
_cell.angle_gamma   90.00
#
_symmetry.space_group_name_H-M   'P 1'
#
loop_
_entity.id
_entity.type
_entity.pdbx_description
1 polymer ?
#
loop_
_entity_poly.entity_id
_entity_poly.type
_entity_poly.pdbx_seq_one_letter_code
_entity_poly.pdbx_strand_id
1 'polypeptide(L)'
;MSAGDDIQLRFVLDDRVQCRTGAGNGEDAWSGGTVVKLWYREAGWPKTRTAPYQIKLDDGRLIFAPMDDDRVIRALTGLLAEGKIPVTILTGFLGAGKTTLLNYILKAQHGKRYAVIENEVGAVGVDNLL
;
A
#
# COMPACT_ATOMS: atom_id res chain seq x y z
N MET A 1 14.62 32.79 3.61
CA MET A 1 14.80 31.47 2.96
C MET A 1 13.93 30.50 3.74
N SER A 2 12.72 30.20 3.27
CA SER A 2 11.88 29.19 3.93
C SER A 2 12.51 27.83 3.65
N ALA A 3 12.73 27.04 4.70
CA ALA A 3 13.02 25.63 4.58
C ALA A 3 11.94 25.01 3.70
N GLY A 4 12.35 24.42 2.57
CA GLY A 4 11.42 23.64 1.75
C GLY A 4 10.92 22.50 2.62
N ASP A 5 9.60 22.35 2.71
CA ASP A 5 8.98 21.19 3.32
C ASP A 5 9.69 19.94 2.79
N ASP A 6 10.27 19.14 3.67
CA ASP A 6 10.85 17.86 3.32
C ASP A 6 9.72 17.04 2.67
N ILE A 7 9.71 16.94 1.34
CA ILE A 7 8.66 16.23 0.63
C ILE A 7 8.82 14.76 0.96
N GLN A 8 8.00 14.29 1.90
CA GLN A 8 7.94 12.89 2.27
C GLN A 8 7.16 12.12 1.19
N LEU A 9 7.88 11.27 0.46
CA LEU A 9 7.30 10.38 -0.53
C LEU A 9 6.43 9.30 0.14
N ARG A 10 5.28 8.98 -0.45
CA ARG A 10 4.33 7.97 0.03
C ARG A 10 4.87 6.54 -0.06
N PHE A 11 5.74 6.25 -1.02
CA PHE A 11 6.31 4.92 -1.26
C PHE A 11 7.81 4.91 -1.00
N VAL A 12 8.33 3.77 -0.53
CA VAL A 12 9.77 3.53 -0.33
C VAL A 12 10.30 2.52 -1.34
N LEU A 13 11.62 2.29 -1.33
CA LEU A 13 12.23 1.22 -2.12
C LEU A 13 11.55 -0.12 -1.80
N ASP A 14 11.43 -0.94 -2.82
CA ASP A 14 10.82 -2.28 -2.80
C ASP A 14 9.29 -2.31 -2.54
N ASP A 15 8.63 -1.16 -2.36
CA ASP A 15 7.17 -1.13 -2.29
C ASP A 15 6.55 -1.52 -3.65
N ARG A 16 5.45 -2.29 -3.57
CA ARG A 16 4.65 -2.73 -4.70
C ARG A 16 3.62 -1.67 -5.07
N VAL A 17 3.62 -1.26 -6.33
CA VAL A 17 2.80 -0.18 -6.85
C VAL A 17 2.15 -0.57 -8.17
N GLN A 18 1.07 0.14 -8.53
CA GLN A 18 0.61 0.22 -9.91
C GLN A 18 0.95 1.59 -10.46
N CYS A 19 1.37 1.62 -11.72
CA CYS A 19 1.72 2.85 -12.41
C CYS A 19 0.99 2.95 -13.74
N ARG A 20 0.63 4.18 -14.13
CA ARG A 20 0.12 4.43 -15.47
C ARG A 20 1.22 4.27 -16.51
N THR A 21 1.04 3.30 -17.40
CA THR A 21 1.80 3.20 -18.65
C THR A 21 0.94 3.86 -19.72
N GLY A 22 1.37 4.99 -20.28
CA GLY A 22 0.57 5.92 -21.11
C GLY A 22 0.04 5.39 -22.45
N ALA A 23 -0.35 4.12 -22.55
CA ALA A 23 -0.85 3.47 -23.77
C ALA A 23 -2.37 3.27 -23.82
N GLY A 24 -3.12 3.57 -22.74
CA GLY A 24 -4.56 3.32 -22.69
C GLY A 24 -5.36 4.36 -21.89
N ASN A 25 -6.66 4.44 -22.19
CA ASN A 25 -7.64 5.17 -21.40
C ASN A 25 -8.48 4.15 -20.61
N GLY A 26 -8.28 4.02 -19.30
CA GLY A 26 -9.07 3.09 -18.47
C GLY A 26 -8.23 2.37 -17.41
N GLU A 27 -8.81 1.31 -16.81
CA GLU A 27 -8.13 0.44 -15.83
C GLU A 27 -6.99 -0.38 -16.46
N ASP A 28 -7.12 -0.74 -17.74
CA ASP A 28 -6.09 -1.48 -18.50
C ASP A 28 -4.80 -0.69 -18.73
N ALA A 29 -4.79 0.61 -18.42
CA ALA A 29 -3.59 1.46 -18.52
C ALA A 29 -2.66 1.35 -17.31
N TRP A 30 -3.01 0.55 -16.31
CA TRP A 30 -2.24 0.36 -15.09
C TRP A 30 -1.41 -0.92 -15.16
N SER A 31 -0.11 -0.80 -14.92
CA SER A 31 0.81 -1.94 -14.82
C SER A 31 1.38 -2.03 -13.40
N GLY A 32 1.44 -3.24 -12.87
CA GLY A 32 2.13 -3.53 -11.60
C GLY A 32 3.64 -3.39 -11.73
N GLY A 33 4.30 -3.00 -10.64
CA GLY A 33 5.74 -2.90 -10.56
C GLY A 33 6.26 -2.65 -9.15
N THR A 34 7.58 -2.57 -9.02
CA THR A 34 8.30 -2.34 -7.76
C THR A 34 9.07 -1.03 -7.83
N VAL A 35 9.03 -0.23 -6.77
CA VAL A 35 9.83 0.99 -6.65
C VAL A 35 11.31 0.61 -6.48
N VAL A 36 12.16 1.02 -7.43
CA VAL A 36 13.59 0.67 -7.44
C VAL A 36 14.52 1.86 -7.21
N LYS A 37 13.99 3.10 -7.28
CA LYS A 37 14.75 4.31 -6.96
C LYS A 37 13.82 5.44 -6.56
N LEU A 38 14.25 6.22 -5.56
CA LEU A 38 13.62 7.48 -5.17
C LEU A 38 14.39 8.65 -5.78
N TRP A 39 13.70 9.75 -6.09
CA TRP A 39 14.31 10.95 -6.67
C TRP A 39 15.14 10.66 -7.92
N TYR A 40 14.60 9.81 -8.78
CA TYR A 40 15.23 9.38 -10.02
C TYR A 40 15.51 10.54 -10.96
N ARG A 41 16.64 10.45 -11.68
CA ARG A 41 17.03 11.41 -12.70
C ARG A 41 17.55 10.69 -13.93
N GLU A 42 17.00 11.05 -15.08
CA GLU A 42 17.43 10.56 -16.39
C GLU A 42 18.66 11.31 -16.90
N ALA A 43 19.51 10.62 -17.67
CA ALA A 43 20.63 11.25 -18.34
C ALA A 43 20.11 12.30 -19.34
N GLY A 44 20.60 13.54 -19.23
CA GLY A 44 20.19 14.66 -20.10
C GLY A 44 19.05 15.52 -19.58
N TRP A 45 18.40 15.19 -18.45
CA TRP A 45 17.45 16.11 -17.82
C TRP A 45 18.17 17.32 -17.17
N PRO A 46 17.51 18.49 -17.07
CA PRO A 46 18.02 19.61 -16.27
C PRO A 46 18.38 19.16 -14.85
N LYS A 47 19.36 19.82 -14.23
CA LYS A 47 19.81 19.47 -12.86
C LYS A 47 18.69 19.61 -11.80
N THR A 48 17.72 20.47 -12.07
CA THR A 48 16.58 20.75 -11.20
C THR A 48 15.43 19.75 -11.36
N ARG A 49 15.50 18.84 -12.33
CA ARG A 49 14.41 17.90 -12.62
C ARG A 49 14.74 16.51 -12.09
N THR A 50 13.87 16.03 -11.20
CA THR A 50 13.83 14.66 -10.71
C THR A 50 12.40 14.13 -10.83
N ALA A 51 12.27 12.81 -10.92
CA ALA A 51 11.02 12.11 -10.76
C ALA A 51 11.01 11.48 -9.36
N PRO A 52 9.90 11.56 -8.60
CA PRO A 52 9.79 10.93 -7.28
C PRO A 52 10.18 9.45 -7.27
N TYR A 53 9.80 8.69 -8.31
CA TYR A 53 9.98 7.24 -8.34
C TYR A 53 10.47 6.74 -9.71
N GLN A 54 11.41 5.79 -9.68
CA GLN A 54 11.65 4.85 -10.78
C GLN A 54 11.02 3.51 -10.42
N ILE A 55 10.30 2.91 -11.36
CA ILE A 55 9.55 1.68 -11.16
C ILE A 55 10.02 0.65 -12.18
N LYS A 56 10.31 -0.56 -11.70
CA LYS A 56 10.48 -1.72 -12.55
C LYS A 56 9.14 -2.43 -12.65
N LEU A 57 8.52 -2.39 -13.83
CA LEU A 57 7.28 -3.10 -14.11
C LEU A 57 7.50 -4.61 -14.05
N ASP A 58 6.42 -5.36 -13.82
CA ASP A 58 6.45 -6.82 -13.73
C ASP A 58 6.87 -7.50 -15.04
N ASP A 59 6.67 -6.82 -16.17
CA ASP A 59 7.15 -7.25 -17.49
C ASP A 59 8.64 -6.90 -17.75
N GLY A 60 9.33 -6.33 -16.76
CA GLY A 60 10.75 -5.99 -16.81
C GLY A 60 11.08 -4.59 -17.31
N ARG A 61 10.11 -3.84 -17.86
CA ARG A 61 10.35 -2.45 -18.31
C ARG A 61 10.65 -1.53 -17.13
N LEU A 62 11.52 -0.53 -17.35
CA LEU A 62 11.74 0.56 -16.40
C LEU A 62 10.96 1.79 -16.85
N ILE A 63 10.16 2.34 -15.93
CA ILE A 63 9.44 3.59 -16.11
C ILE A 63 9.72 4.52 -14.91
N PHE A 64 9.23 5.75 -15.00
CA PHE A 64 9.25 6.68 -13.87
C PHE A 64 7.86 7.28 -13.65
N ALA A 65 7.51 7.54 -12.39
CA ALA A 65 6.33 8.31 -12.04
C ALA A 65 6.76 9.78 -11.86
N PRO A 66 6.32 10.72 -12.72
CA PRO A 66 6.72 12.12 -12.65
C PRO A 66 6.19 12.89 -11.43
N MET A 67 5.20 12.34 -10.72
CA MET A 67 4.57 12.96 -9.55
C MET A 67 4.08 11.87 -8.59
N ASP A 68 4.04 12.20 -7.30
CA ASP A 68 3.46 11.35 -6.27
C ASP A 68 1.96 11.62 -6.13
N ASP A 69 1.17 11.03 -7.02
CA ASP A 69 -0.26 11.26 -7.12
C ASP A 69 -0.96 9.98 -7.60
N ASP A 70 -2.14 9.67 -7.04
CA ASP A 70 -2.92 8.45 -7.35
C ASP A 70 -3.37 8.34 -8.81
N ARG A 71 -3.29 9.42 -9.60
CA ARG A 71 -3.51 9.40 -11.05
C ARG A 71 -2.34 8.77 -11.83
N VAL A 72 -1.17 8.65 -11.21
CA VAL A 72 0.08 8.21 -11.83
C VAL A 72 0.66 6.98 -11.15
N ILE A 73 0.65 6.96 -9.81
CA ILE A 73 1.19 5.90 -8.98
C ILE A 73 0.32 5.71 -7.74
N ARG A 74 -0.03 4.45 -7.46
CA ARG A 74 -0.79 4.06 -6.28
C ARG A 74 -0.28 2.73 -5.75
N ALA A 75 -0.60 2.43 -4.50
CA ALA A 75 -0.31 1.11 -3.94
C ALA A 75 -0.95 0.03 -4.82
N LEU A 76 -0.25 -1.08 -5.06
CA LEU A 76 -0.85 -2.27 -5.65
C LEU A 76 -1.72 -2.93 -4.59
N THR A 77 -2.95 -2.42 -4.43
CA THR A 77 -3.90 -2.94 -3.44
C THR A 77 -4.38 -4.31 -3.91
N GLY A 78 -3.74 -5.37 -3.44
CA GLY A 78 -4.07 -6.75 -3.80
C GLY A 78 -2.93 -7.74 -3.58
N LEU A 79 -1.69 -7.25 -3.62
CA LEU A 79 -0.51 -7.97 -3.19
C LEU A 79 0.14 -7.13 -2.11
N LEU A 80 -0.06 -7.57 -0.88
CA LEU A 80 0.72 -7.17 0.29
C LEU A 80 2.17 -7.00 -0.17
N ALA A 81 2.75 -5.80 -0.01
CA ALA A 81 4.15 -5.57 -0.33
C ALA A 81 4.95 -6.80 0.14
N GLU A 82 5.69 -7.44 -0.76
CA GLU A 82 6.26 -8.77 -0.50
C GLU A 82 6.98 -8.77 0.85
N GLY A 83 6.42 -9.48 1.84
CA GLY A 83 6.94 -9.54 3.21
C GLY A 83 6.24 -8.69 4.29
N LYS A 84 5.29 -7.81 3.95
CA LYS A 84 4.50 -7.04 4.93
C LYS A 84 3.16 -7.72 5.22
N ILE A 85 2.79 -7.83 6.50
CA ILE A 85 1.49 -8.35 6.93
C ILE A 85 0.48 -7.18 6.95
N PRO A 86 -0.68 -7.27 6.28
CA PRO A 86 -1.70 -6.23 6.31
C PRO A 86 -2.30 -6.14 7.70
N VAL A 87 -2.42 -4.93 8.22
CA VAL A 87 -3.06 -4.66 9.51
C VAL A 87 -4.29 -3.80 9.27
N THR A 88 -5.42 -4.19 9.85
CA THR A 88 -6.67 -3.42 9.86
C THR A 88 -7.02 -3.12 11.31
N ILE A 89 -7.28 -1.85 11.63
CA ILE A 89 -7.71 -1.43 12.97
C ILE A 89 -9.23 -1.33 12.98
N LEU A 90 -9.89 -2.18 13.76
CA LEU A 90 -11.32 -2.11 13.99
C LEU A 90 -11.59 -1.30 15.27
N THR A 91 -12.15 -0.10 15.11
CA THR A 91 -12.48 0.81 16.22
C THR A 91 -13.96 1.18 16.23
N GLY A 92 -14.43 1.78 17.32
CA GLY A 92 -15.82 2.19 17.52
C GLY A 92 -16.22 2.19 19.00
N PHE A 93 -17.28 2.93 19.35
CA PHE A 93 -17.82 3.00 20.71
C PHE A 93 -18.25 1.63 21.27
N LEU A 94 -18.49 1.56 22.58
CA LEU A 94 -19.10 0.40 23.21
C LEU A 94 -20.47 0.14 22.56
N GLY A 95 -20.77 -1.12 22.23
CA GLY A 95 -22.01 -1.48 21.55
C GLY A 95 -22.04 -1.25 20.03
N ALA A 96 -20.98 -0.71 19.42
CA ALA A 96 -20.92 -0.48 17.96
C ALA A 96 -20.85 -1.76 17.09
N GLY A 97 -20.94 -2.95 17.68
CA GLY A 97 -20.94 -4.22 16.95
C GLY A 97 -19.58 -4.72 16.44
N LYS A 98 -18.46 -4.19 16.97
CA LYS A 98 -17.09 -4.60 16.58
C LYS A 98 -16.89 -6.13 16.66
N THR A 99 -17.24 -6.73 17.79
CA THR A 99 -17.13 -8.18 18.02
C THR A 99 -18.05 -8.97 17.10
N THR A 100 -19.23 -8.44 16.77
CA THR A 100 -20.17 -9.08 15.82
C THR A 100 -19.57 -9.14 14.41
N LEU A 101 -18.99 -8.03 13.94
CA LEU A 101 -18.32 -7.98 12.64
C LEU A 101 -17.12 -8.91 12.60
N LEU A 102 -16.31 -8.92 13.66
CA LEU A 102 -15.14 -9.77 13.75
C LEU A 102 -15.52 -11.26 13.69
N ASN A 103 -16.52 -11.68 14.48
CA ASN A 103 -17.04 -13.05 14.46
C ASN A 103 -17.62 -13.44 13.11
N TYR A 104 -18.31 -12.51 12.44
CA TYR A 104 -18.82 -12.73 11.10
C TYR A 104 -17.68 -12.98 10.10
N ILE A 105 -16.62 -12.17 10.15
CA ILE A 105 -15.43 -12.35 9.30
C ILE A 105 -14.79 -13.71 9.58
N LEU A 106 -14.52 -14.05 10.84
CA LEU A 106 -13.83 -15.30 11.20
C LEU A 106 -14.60 -16.59 10.84
N LYS A 107 -15.95 -16.54 10.86
CA LYS A 107 -16.80 -17.70 10.57
C LYS A 107 -17.13 -17.85 9.08
N ALA A 108 -16.99 -16.79 8.29
CA ALA A 108 -17.31 -16.84 6.87
C ALA A 108 -16.25 -17.64 6.08
N GLN A 109 -16.67 -18.45 5.12
CA GLN A 109 -15.77 -19.13 4.21
C GLN A 109 -15.29 -18.18 3.10
N HIS A 110 -14.35 -17.31 3.45
CA HIS A 110 -13.75 -16.35 2.49
C HIS A 110 -12.37 -16.79 1.98
N GLY A 111 -11.86 -17.96 2.41
CA GLY A 111 -10.56 -18.51 1.96
C GLY A 111 -9.34 -17.68 2.37
N LYS A 112 -9.47 -16.81 3.38
CA LYS A 112 -8.37 -15.97 3.90
C LYS A 112 -7.99 -16.45 5.30
N ARG A 113 -6.74 -16.24 5.70
CA ARG A 113 -6.27 -16.50 7.07
C ARG A 113 -6.10 -15.17 7.78
N TYR A 114 -6.73 -15.01 8.93
CA TYR A 114 -6.66 -13.81 9.76
C TYR A 114 -5.98 -14.13 11.09
N ALA A 115 -5.12 -13.23 11.54
CA ALA A 115 -4.67 -13.18 12.93
C ALA A 115 -5.41 -12.01 13.59
N VAL A 116 -5.97 -12.25 14.77
CA VAL A 116 -6.72 -11.23 15.52
C VAL A 116 -6.00 -10.96 16.81
N ILE A 117 -5.82 -9.68 17.12
CA ILE A 117 -5.31 -9.20 18.40
C ILE A 117 -6.45 -8.39 19.03
N GLU A 118 -6.97 -8.89 20.15
CA GLU A 118 -7.95 -8.18 20.97
C GLU A 118 -7.28 -7.63 22.22
N ASN A 119 -7.62 -6.39 22.59
CA ASN A 119 -7.22 -5.84 23.88
C ASN A 119 -8.38 -6.01 24.86
N GLU A 120 -8.27 -6.97 25.77
CA GLU A 120 -9.24 -7.16 26.85
C GLU A 120 -8.83 -6.36 28.10
N VAL A 121 -9.77 -5.62 28.69
CA VAL A 121 -9.58 -4.99 29.99
C VAL A 121 -10.17 -5.93 31.06
N GLY A 122 -9.33 -6.78 31.65
CA GLY A 122 -9.70 -7.69 32.75
C GLY A 122 -9.07 -9.08 32.61
N ALA A 123 -8.57 -9.64 33.71
CA ALA A 123 -7.87 -10.93 33.76
C ALA A 123 -8.84 -12.14 33.70
N VAL A 124 -9.60 -12.26 32.63
CA VAL A 124 -10.32 -13.50 32.31
C VAL A 124 -9.94 -13.86 30.89
N GLY A 125 -8.91 -14.69 30.75
CA GLY A 125 -8.54 -15.25 29.47
C GLY A 125 -9.73 -15.93 28.84
N VAL A 126 -10.00 -15.62 27.59
CA VAL A 126 -10.98 -16.35 26.78
C VAL A 126 -10.39 -17.72 26.44
N ASP A 127 -10.36 -18.60 27.43
CA ASP A 127 -10.43 -20.03 27.19
C ASP A 127 -11.81 -20.30 26.59
N ASN A 128 -11.85 -20.43 25.28
CA ASN A 128 -12.47 -21.61 24.68
C ASN A 128 -11.96 -21.82 23.25
N LEU A 129 -11.16 -22.87 23.12
CA LEU A 129 -11.02 -23.64 21.90
C LEU A 129 -12.40 -24.04 21.38
N LEU A 130 -12.64 -23.77 20.09
CA LEU A 130 -13.42 -24.51 19.07
C LEU A 130 -14.18 -23.57 18.12
#